data_AF-A0A1I2S1N9-F1
#
_entry.id   AF-A0A1I2S1N9-F1
#
_cell.length_a   1.000
_cell.length_b   1.000
_cell.length_c   1.000
_cell.angle_alpha   90.00
_cell.angle_beta   90.00
_cell.angle_gamma   90.00
#
_symmetry.space_group_name_H-M   'P 1'
#
loop_
_entity.id
_entity.type
_entity.pdbx_description
1 polymer ?
#
loop_
_entity_poly.entity_id
_entity_poly.type
_entity_poly.pdbx_seq_one_letter_code
_entity_poly.pdbx_strand_id
1 'polypeptide(L)'
;MILWVNGFIPWGSNKSLASMDAHIQYIDLFAYLKYVLAGKNSFSYTFSNMLGDGAFAIFSYYLSSPINLLVLFFNKENLRAFFDIAVVIKLSLAAFTCSWFFVETFRERINNRLKYAMTVVLSVSYALCQYNIAQSSNIMWLDGVYMLPLFLLFIHKVVTGESKGWKLAVAVGYMIIANWYSAGINCIFSGV
;
A
#
# COMPACT_ATOMS: atom_id res chain seq x y z
N MET A 1 -10.00 8.19 -13.37
CA MET A 1 -10.76 8.05 -14.63
C MET A 1 -11.43 6.68 -14.75
N ILE A 2 -10.72 5.55 -14.66
CA ILE A 2 -11.30 4.19 -14.82
C ILE A 2 -12.40 3.89 -13.78
N LEU A 3 -12.14 4.14 -12.49
CA LEU A 3 -13.10 3.89 -11.41
C LEU A 3 -14.36 4.75 -11.55
N TRP A 4 -14.20 5.99 -11.99
CA TRP A 4 -15.32 6.89 -12.26
C TRP A 4 -16.20 6.40 -13.41
N VAL A 5 -15.60 6.01 -14.55
CA VAL A 5 -16.33 5.46 -15.71
C VAL A 5 -17.09 4.18 -15.35
N ASN A 6 -16.55 3.36 -14.44
CA ASN A 6 -17.17 2.12 -14.01
C ASN A 6 -18.13 2.27 -12.81
N GLY A 7 -18.32 3.48 -12.29
CA GLY A 7 -19.24 3.76 -11.19
C GLY A 7 -18.80 3.22 -9.82
N PHE A 8 -17.49 3.18 -9.55
CA PHE A 8 -16.94 2.82 -8.25
C PHE A 8 -16.94 4.00 -7.26
N ILE A 9 -17.16 3.70 -5.98
CA ILE A 9 -17.05 4.65 -4.87
C ILE A 9 -15.60 5.25 -4.85
N PRO A 10 -15.41 6.54 -4.52
CA PRO A 10 -16.38 7.53 -4.03
C PRO A 10 -17.19 8.26 -5.11
N TRP A 11 -16.90 8.06 -6.40
CA TRP A 11 -17.53 8.85 -7.47
C TRP A 11 -18.80 8.20 -8.06
N GLY A 12 -18.99 6.90 -7.85
CA GLY A 12 -20.22 6.18 -8.16
C GLY A 12 -20.97 5.72 -6.91
N SER A 13 -22.18 5.21 -7.09
CA SER A 13 -23.10 4.91 -5.99
C SER A 13 -23.13 3.44 -5.53
N ASN A 14 -22.83 2.47 -6.42
CA ASN A 14 -23.20 1.07 -6.17
C ASN A 14 -22.06 0.04 -6.22
N LYS A 15 -20.85 0.40 -6.67
CA LYS A 15 -19.72 -0.56 -6.81
C LYS A 15 -18.55 -0.16 -5.92
N SER A 16 -17.92 -1.13 -5.27
CA SER A 16 -16.77 -0.92 -4.40
C SER A 16 -15.63 -1.87 -4.77
N LEU A 17 -14.38 -1.44 -4.58
CA LEU A 17 -13.20 -2.30 -4.66
C LEU A 17 -13.11 -3.23 -3.44
N ALA A 18 -13.89 -2.95 -2.39
CA ALA A 18 -14.10 -3.84 -1.27
C ALA A 18 -14.93 -5.07 -1.70
N SER A 19 -14.27 -6.02 -2.35
CA SER A 19 -14.82 -7.32 -2.76
C SER A 19 -14.07 -8.48 -2.08
N MET A 20 -14.68 -9.67 -2.05
CA MET A 20 -14.09 -10.88 -1.44
C MET A 20 -13.69 -10.64 0.02
N ASP A 21 -12.43 -10.94 0.39
CA ASP A 21 -11.88 -10.74 1.74
C ASP A 21 -12.08 -9.31 2.24
N ALA A 22 -11.98 -8.30 1.37
CA ALA A 22 -12.22 -6.92 1.76
C ALA A 22 -13.63 -6.72 2.31
N HIS A 23 -14.64 -7.28 1.63
CA HIS A 23 -16.04 -7.18 2.02
C HIS A 23 -16.33 -7.97 3.29
N ILE A 24 -15.72 -9.15 3.43
CA ILE A 24 -16.01 -10.11 4.50
C ILE A 24 -15.24 -9.77 5.78
N GLN A 25 -14.03 -9.20 5.68
CA GLN A 25 -13.09 -9.09 6.78
C GLN A 25 -12.52 -7.68 6.96
N TYR A 26 -11.99 -7.05 5.90
CA TYR A 26 -11.23 -5.80 6.09
C TYR A 26 -12.10 -4.61 6.52
N ILE A 27 -13.34 -4.51 6.06
CA ILE A 27 -14.24 -3.43 6.53
C ILE A 27 -14.43 -3.50 8.05
N ASP A 28 -14.60 -4.70 8.60
CA ASP A 28 -14.73 -4.90 10.05
C ASP A 28 -13.42 -4.62 10.79
N LEU A 29 -12.28 -5.02 10.22
CA LEU A 29 -10.96 -4.68 10.75
C LEU A 29 -10.72 -3.16 10.78
N PHE A 30 -11.17 -2.42 9.77
CA PHE A 30 -11.06 -0.96 9.74
C PHE A 30 -12.04 -0.29 10.71
N ALA A 31 -13.23 -0.85 10.89
CA ALA A 31 -14.14 -0.40 11.94
C ALA A 31 -13.50 -0.59 13.33
N TYR A 32 -12.91 -1.77 13.58
CA TYR A 32 -12.16 -2.06 14.80
C TYR A 32 -11.00 -1.07 15.01
N LEU A 33 -10.15 -0.85 13.99
CA LEU A 33 -9.05 0.11 14.04
C LEU A 33 -9.55 1.50 14.46
N LYS A 34 -10.65 1.97 13.88
CA LYS A 34 -11.24 3.27 14.22
C LYS A 34 -11.68 3.34 15.69
N TYR A 35 -12.29 2.28 16.23
CA TYR A 35 -12.68 2.25 17.64
C TYR A 35 -11.48 2.26 18.58
N VAL A 36 -10.41 1.51 18.24
CA VAL A 36 -9.17 1.50 19.02
C VAL A 36 -8.51 2.89 19.02
N LEU A 37 -8.37 3.51 17.86
CA LEU A 37 -7.78 4.86 17.75
C LEU A 37 -8.64 5.94 18.43
N ALA A 38 -9.95 5.73 18.55
CA ALA A 38 -10.84 6.59 19.32
C ALA A 38 -10.80 6.34 20.84
N GLY A 39 -9.92 5.44 21.33
CA GLY A 39 -9.81 5.09 22.74
C GLY A 39 -10.97 4.25 23.28
N LYS A 40 -11.82 3.71 22.39
CA LYS A 40 -13.01 2.93 22.75
C LYS A 40 -12.74 1.42 22.81
N ASN A 41 -11.53 0.99 22.41
CA ASN A 41 -11.09 -0.40 22.45
C ASN A 41 -9.56 -0.48 22.59
N SER A 42 -9.03 -1.66 22.92
CA SER A 42 -7.60 -1.84 23.25
C SER A 42 -6.89 -2.77 22.25
N PHE A 43 -5.64 -2.47 21.90
CA PHE A 43 -4.79 -3.33 21.05
C PHE A 43 -4.37 -4.65 21.72
N SER A 44 -4.33 -4.68 23.05
CA SER A 44 -3.78 -5.77 23.85
C SER A 44 -4.80 -6.86 24.20
N TYR A 45 -6.08 -6.51 24.32
CA TYR A 45 -7.13 -7.46 24.67
C TYR A 45 -8.49 -6.96 24.18
N THR A 46 -9.27 -7.81 23.52
CA THR A 46 -10.59 -7.42 23.01
C THR A 46 -11.52 -8.64 22.95
N PHE A 47 -12.69 -8.54 23.62
CA PHE A 47 -13.73 -9.58 23.62
C PHE A 47 -14.44 -9.76 22.27
N SER A 48 -14.31 -8.80 21.34
CA SER A 48 -14.91 -8.87 20.01
C SER A 48 -14.09 -9.68 18.99
N ASN A 49 -12.88 -10.14 19.34
CA ASN A 49 -12.20 -11.18 18.58
C ASN A 49 -12.51 -12.53 19.22
N MET A 50 -13.14 -13.42 18.44
CA MET A 50 -13.65 -14.78 18.70
C MET A 50 -13.40 -15.46 20.07
N LEU A 51 -12.25 -15.30 20.75
CA LEU A 51 -11.95 -15.90 22.07
C LEU A 51 -11.00 -15.06 22.96
N GLY A 52 -10.98 -13.72 22.85
CA GLY A 52 -10.12 -12.89 23.71
C GLY A 52 -8.62 -13.03 23.41
N ASP A 53 -8.27 -13.18 22.13
CA ASP A 53 -6.88 -13.28 21.67
C ASP A 53 -6.23 -11.89 21.51
N GLY A 54 -4.90 -11.83 21.54
CA GLY A 54 -4.11 -10.61 21.43
C GLY A 54 -4.27 -9.94 20.07
N ALA A 55 -5.05 -8.86 20.00
CA ALA A 55 -5.32 -8.11 18.76
C ALA A 55 -4.05 -7.46 18.14
N PHE A 56 -2.92 -7.50 18.84
CA PHE A 56 -1.62 -7.02 18.36
C PHE A 56 -1.15 -7.75 17.09
N ALA A 57 -1.32 -9.07 17.01
CA ALA A 57 -0.89 -9.84 15.83
C ALA A 57 -1.70 -9.45 14.59
N ILE A 58 -3.02 -9.35 14.75
CA ILE A 58 -3.95 -8.90 13.70
C ILE A 58 -3.62 -7.46 13.30
N PHE A 59 -3.40 -6.57 14.27
CA PHE A 59 -3.03 -5.18 13.99
C PHE A 59 -1.72 -5.09 13.19
N SER A 60 -0.67 -5.74 13.69
CA SER A 60 0.66 -5.76 13.07
C SER A 60 0.63 -6.29 11.63
N TYR A 61 -0.19 -7.31 11.38
CA TYR A 61 -0.27 -7.94 10.06
C TYR A 61 -1.20 -7.21 9.08
N TYR A 62 -2.39 -6.78 9.50
CA TYR A 62 -3.41 -6.23 8.59
C TYR A 62 -3.53 -4.71 8.61
N LEU A 63 -3.24 -4.06 9.74
CA LEU A 63 -3.68 -2.69 10.02
C LEU A 63 -2.54 -1.68 10.23
N SER A 64 -1.31 -2.14 10.41
CA SER A 64 -0.16 -1.32 10.78
C SER A 64 0.31 -0.32 9.71
N SER A 65 -0.14 -0.45 8.46
CA SER A 65 0.17 0.51 7.38
C SER A 65 -0.24 1.95 7.78
N PRO A 66 0.68 2.93 7.70
CA PRO A 66 0.36 4.33 8.03
C PRO A 66 -0.76 4.93 7.21
N ILE A 67 -0.99 4.43 5.98
CA ILE A 67 -2.10 4.86 5.11
C ILE A 67 -3.46 4.55 5.77
N ASN A 68 -3.52 3.50 6.60
CA ASN A 68 -4.74 3.12 7.29
C ASN A 68 -5.18 4.15 8.34
N LEU A 69 -4.29 5.03 8.83
CA LEU A 69 -4.64 6.10 9.76
C LEU A 69 -5.65 7.09 9.15
N LEU A 70 -5.75 7.15 7.82
CA LEU A 70 -6.75 7.96 7.14
C LEU A 70 -8.19 7.55 7.50
N VAL A 71 -8.41 6.34 8.04
CA VAL A 71 -9.72 5.87 8.53
C VAL A 71 -10.34 6.80 9.57
N LEU A 72 -9.51 7.59 10.28
CA LEU A 72 -9.97 8.58 11.25
C LEU A 72 -10.88 9.64 10.63
N PHE A 73 -10.65 10.01 9.37
CA PHE A 73 -11.41 11.04 8.66
C PHE A 73 -12.75 10.54 8.09
N PHE A 74 -13.03 9.23 8.16
CA PHE A 74 -14.24 8.65 7.57
C PHE A 74 -15.21 8.16 8.64
N ASN A 75 -16.51 8.46 8.49
CA ASN A 75 -17.54 7.88 9.33
C ASN A 75 -17.68 6.37 9.09
N LYS A 76 -18.23 5.64 10.08
CA LYS A 76 -18.39 4.17 10.00
C LYS A 76 -19.18 3.72 8.77
N GLU A 77 -20.19 4.50 8.40
CA GLU A 77 -21.04 4.27 7.21
C GLU A 77 -20.24 4.38 5.91
N ASN A 78 -19.14 5.14 5.91
CA ASN A 78 -18.32 5.44 4.74
C ASN A 78 -17.01 4.64 4.70
N LEU A 79 -16.89 3.54 5.45
CA LEU A 79 -15.67 2.73 5.49
C LEU A 79 -15.35 2.05 4.14
N ARG A 80 -16.37 1.75 3.33
CA ARG A 80 -16.17 1.26 1.95
C ARG A 80 -15.53 2.33 1.06
N ALA A 81 -15.92 3.60 1.24
CA ALA A 81 -15.30 4.70 0.52
C ALA A 81 -13.85 4.93 0.96
N PHE A 82 -13.58 4.85 2.26
CA PHE A 82 -12.22 4.85 2.78
C PHE A 82 -11.38 3.74 2.14
N PHE A 83 -11.90 2.50 2.10
CA PHE A 83 -11.20 1.35 1.53
C PHE A 83 -10.79 1.62 0.07
N ASP A 84 -11.76 2.03 -0.76
CA ASP A 84 -11.52 2.30 -2.18
C ASP A 84 -10.51 3.43 -2.38
N ILE A 85 -10.59 4.50 -1.59
CA ILE A 85 -9.62 5.60 -1.61
C ILE A 85 -8.23 5.11 -1.20
N ALA A 86 -8.12 4.29 -0.15
CA ALA A 86 -6.85 3.74 0.31
C ALA A 86 -6.21 2.86 -0.77
N VAL A 87 -6.98 2.02 -1.46
CA VAL A 87 -6.50 1.24 -2.63
C VAL A 87 -5.97 2.17 -3.71
N VAL A 88 -6.74 3.19 -4.10
CA VAL A 88 -6.33 4.16 -5.14
C VAL A 88 -5.04 4.87 -4.76
N ILE A 89 -4.89 5.29 -3.50
CA ILE A 89 -3.67 5.92 -3.00
C ILE A 89 -2.49 4.95 -3.14
N LYS A 90 -2.63 3.71 -2.67
CA LYS A 90 -1.54 2.71 -2.74
C LYS A 90 -1.14 2.38 -4.18
N LEU A 91 -2.09 2.22 -5.09
CA LEU A 91 -1.79 2.00 -6.51
C LEU A 91 -1.13 3.24 -7.17
N SER A 92 -1.58 4.44 -6.80
CA SER A 92 -0.96 5.69 -7.29
C SER A 92 0.47 5.85 -6.79
N LEU A 93 0.72 5.49 -5.52
CA LEU A 93 2.06 5.43 -4.97
C LEU A 93 2.92 4.40 -5.70
N ALA A 94 2.38 3.23 -6.05
CA ALA A 94 3.12 2.22 -6.81
C ALA A 94 3.54 2.72 -8.20
N ALA A 95 2.67 3.45 -8.90
CA ALA A 95 3.02 4.08 -10.17
C ALA A 95 4.09 5.16 -9.97
N PHE A 96 3.94 5.99 -8.94
CA PHE A 96 4.88 7.07 -8.64
C PHE A 96 6.27 6.55 -8.28
N THR A 97 6.38 5.59 -7.35
CA THR A 97 7.68 5.04 -6.93
C THR A 97 8.34 4.27 -8.06
N CYS A 98 7.58 3.54 -8.89
CA CYS A 98 8.10 2.87 -10.07
C CYS A 98 8.64 3.87 -11.11
N SER A 99 7.91 4.96 -11.35
CA SER A 99 8.35 6.01 -12.27
C SER A 99 9.61 6.69 -11.74
N TRP A 100 9.67 6.95 -10.44
CA TRP A 100 10.83 7.57 -9.82
C TRP A 100 12.06 6.66 -9.91
N PHE A 101 11.90 5.37 -9.64
CA PHE A 101 12.95 4.37 -9.84
C PHE A 101 13.49 4.40 -11.27
N PHE A 102 12.63 4.32 -12.30
CA PHE A 102 13.09 4.34 -13.68
C PHE A 102 13.80 5.63 -14.07
N VAL A 103 13.26 6.80 -13.66
CA VAL A 103 13.85 8.10 -14.00
C VAL A 103 15.23 8.24 -13.38
N GLU A 104 15.42 7.80 -12.14
CA GLU A 104 16.70 7.95 -11.45
C GLU A 104 17.73 6.92 -11.92
N THR A 105 17.35 5.63 -12.00
CA THR A 105 18.28 4.55 -12.39
C THR A 105 18.67 4.61 -13.86
N PHE A 106 17.78 5.08 -14.74
CA PHE A 106 18.04 5.14 -16.19
C PHE A 106 18.11 6.56 -16.73
N ARG A 107 18.43 7.55 -15.88
CA ARG A 107 18.46 8.98 -16.20
C ARG A 107 19.19 9.28 -17.51
N GLU A 108 20.39 8.74 -17.70
CA GLU A 108 21.22 8.97 -18.90
C GLU A 108 20.60 8.39 -20.18
N ARG A 109 19.82 7.31 -20.05
CA ARG A 109 19.16 6.66 -21.18
C ARG A 109 17.87 7.38 -21.58
N ILE A 110 17.20 8.06 -20.65
CA ILE A 110 15.93 8.77 -20.89
C ILE A 110 16.23 10.18 -21.42
N ASN A 111 16.45 10.26 -22.72
CA ASN A 111 16.92 11.47 -23.40
C ASN A 111 15.92 12.07 -24.41
N ASN A 112 14.72 11.50 -24.54
CA ASN A 112 13.71 11.99 -25.46
C ASN A 112 12.28 11.80 -24.90
N ARG A 113 11.31 12.52 -25.48
CA ARG A 113 9.91 12.50 -25.04
C ARG A 113 9.29 11.10 -25.12
N LEU A 114 9.67 10.30 -26.12
CA LEU A 114 9.17 8.93 -26.27
C LEU A 114 9.54 8.07 -25.07
N LYS A 115 10.80 8.13 -24.61
CA LYS A 115 11.26 7.37 -23.45
C LYS A 115 10.59 7.82 -22.15
N TYR A 116 10.37 9.13 -21.97
CA TYR A 116 9.57 9.63 -20.85
C TYR A 116 8.14 9.08 -20.87
N ALA A 117 7.49 9.07 -22.03
CA ALA A 117 6.16 8.48 -22.18
C ALA A 117 6.17 6.97 -21.88
N MET A 118 7.17 6.24 -22.37
CA MET A 118 7.36 4.82 -22.06
C MET A 118 7.54 4.58 -20.56
N THR A 119 8.33 5.40 -19.86
CA THR A 119 8.48 5.32 -18.41
C THR A 119 7.14 5.45 -17.70
N VAL A 120 6.34 6.46 -18.07
CA VAL A 120 5.00 6.65 -17.49
C VAL A 120 4.10 5.44 -17.77
N VAL A 121 4.07 4.96 -19.01
CA VAL A 121 3.27 3.78 -19.39
C VAL A 121 3.68 2.56 -18.59
N LEU A 122 4.97 2.24 -18.51
CA LEU A 122 5.49 1.10 -17.76
C LEU A 122 5.17 1.20 -16.27
N SER A 123 5.29 2.38 -15.68
CA SER A 123 4.98 2.58 -14.26
C SER A 123 3.49 2.46 -13.95
N VAL A 124 2.63 2.95 -14.85
CA VAL A 124 1.18 2.76 -14.73
C VAL A 124 0.83 1.28 -14.95
N SER A 125 1.46 0.60 -15.90
CA SER A 125 1.28 -0.84 -16.12
C SER A 125 1.73 -1.67 -14.92
N TYR A 126 2.82 -1.28 -14.25
CA TYR A 126 3.26 -1.91 -13.00
C TYR A 126 2.17 -1.75 -11.92
N ALA A 127 1.68 -0.54 -11.71
CA ALA A 127 0.65 -0.27 -10.70
C ALA A 127 -0.66 -1.00 -10.99
N LEU A 128 -1.11 -1.04 -12.24
CA LEU A 128 -2.39 -1.60 -12.65
C LEU A 128 -2.28 -3.04 -13.18
N CYS A 129 -1.17 -3.74 -12.90
CA CYS A 129 -1.03 -5.12 -13.32
C CYS A 129 -2.07 -6.02 -12.63
N GLN A 130 -2.40 -7.15 -13.25
CA GLN A 130 -3.44 -8.07 -12.76
C GLN A 130 -3.23 -8.44 -11.29
N TYR A 131 -1.99 -8.67 -10.87
CA TYR A 131 -1.67 -9.02 -9.49
C TYR A 131 -2.13 -7.94 -8.51
N ASN A 132 -1.80 -6.67 -8.75
CA ASN A 132 -2.16 -5.57 -7.85
C ASN A 132 -3.68 -5.34 -7.79
N ILE A 133 -4.36 -5.49 -8.93
CA ILE A 133 -5.83 -5.39 -8.98
C ILE A 133 -6.48 -6.56 -8.25
N ALA A 134 -5.98 -7.79 -8.43
CA ALA A 134 -6.49 -8.95 -7.69
C ALA A 134 -6.25 -8.82 -6.18
N GLN A 135 -5.07 -8.34 -5.78
CA GLN A 135 -4.71 -8.12 -4.38
C GLN A 135 -5.30 -6.84 -3.80
N SER A 136 -6.07 -6.04 -4.54
CA SER A 136 -6.74 -4.87 -3.97
C SER A 136 -7.76 -5.26 -2.91
N SER A 137 -8.33 -6.47 -2.96
CA SER A 137 -9.16 -7.04 -1.89
C SER A 137 -8.37 -7.34 -0.61
N ASN A 138 -7.06 -7.52 -0.73
CA ASN A 138 -6.13 -7.76 0.37
C ASN A 138 -5.14 -6.59 0.47
N ILE A 139 -5.69 -5.43 0.87
CA ILE A 139 -5.02 -4.12 0.80
C ILE A 139 -3.66 -4.04 1.50
N MET A 140 -3.37 -4.94 2.45
CA MET A 140 -2.07 -5.03 3.13
C MET A 140 -0.91 -5.37 2.18
N TRP A 141 -1.16 -6.14 1.11
CA TRP A 141 -0.11 -6.53 0.18
C TRP A 141 0.39 -5.36 -0.66
N LEU A 142 -0.47 -4.37 -0.90
CA LEU A 142 -0.12 -3.20 -1.68
C LEU A 142 0.98 -2.35 -1.03
N ASP A 143 1.21 -2.48 0.28
CA ASP A 143 2.33 -1.82 0.97
C ASP A 143 3.70 -2.27 0.45
N GLY A 144 3.85 -3.59 0.23
CA GLY A 144 5.04 -4.15 -0.39
C GLY A 144 5.20 -3.68 -1.84
N VAL A 145 4.09 -3.61 -2.58
CA VAL A 145 4.07 -3.23 -4.00
C VAL A 145 4.58 -1.80 -4.20
N TYR A 146 4.01 -0.79 -3.51
CA TYR A 146 4.48 0.57 -3.75
C TYR A 146 5.87 0.83 -3.16
N MET A 147 6.28 0.10 -2.11
CA MET A 147 7.62 0.26 -1.53
C MET A 147 8.72 -0.41 -2.35
N LEU A 148 8.42 -1.48 -3.10
CA LEU A 148 9.45 -2.25 -3.80
C LEU A 148 10.29 -1.40 -4.77
N PRO A 149 9.73 -0.57 -5.67
CA PRO A 149 10.56 0.25 -6.55
C PRO A 149 11.39 1.30 -5.80
N LEU A 150 10.84 1.86 -4.71
CA LEU A 150 11.55 2.84 -3.88
C LEU A 150 12.71 2.21 -3.12
N PHE A 151 12.51 0.99 -2.62
CA PHE A 151 13.53 0.17 -1.98
C PHE A 151 14.68 -0.15 -2.95
N LEU A 152 14.35 -0.61 -4.16
CA LEU A 152 15.33 -0.89 -5.22
C LEU A 152 16.09 0.38 -5.64
N LEU A 153 15.42 1.54 -5.68
CA LEU A 153 16.08 2.82 -5.95
C LEU A 153 17.13 3.14 -4.89
N PHE A 154 16.83 2.93 -3.61
CA PHE A 154 17.79 3.20 -2.55
C PHE A 154 18.94 2.21 -2.52
N ILE A 155 18.72 0.93 -2.87
CA ILE A 155 19.80 -0.02 -3.10
C ILE A 155 20.70 0.48 -4.24
N HIS A 156 20.11 0.84 -5.38
CA HIS A 156 20.86 1.34 -6.53
C HIS A 156 21.73 2.54 -6.16
N LYS A 157 21.21 3.51 -5.39
CA LYS A 157 21.96 4.67 -4.92
C LYS A 157 23.08 4.34 -3.94
N VAL A 158 22.95 3.27 -3.16
CA VAL A 158 24.02 2.80 -2.27
C VAL A 158 25.12 2.12 -3.10
N VAL A 159 24.74 1.25 -4.02
CA VAL A 159 25.68 0.49 -4.88
C VAL A 159 26.48 1.42 -5.81
N THR A 160 25.85 2.47 -6.33
CA THR A 160 26.50 3.48 -7.18
C THR A 160 27.31 4.52 -6.40
N GLY A 161 27.27 4.48 -5.06
CA GLY A 161 27.99 5.43 -4.20
C GLY A 161 27.32 6.80 -4.04
N GLU A 162 26.12 7.00 -4.59
CA GLU A 162 25.35 8.24 -4.47
C GLU A 162 24.73 8.48 -3.07
N SER A 163 24.67 7.46 -2.21
CA SER A 163 24.02 7.52 -0.90
C SER A 163 24.74 6.69 0.16
N LYS A 164 24.80 7.22 1.39
CA LYS A 164 25.40 6.56 2.57
C LYS A 164 24.49 5.51 3.24
N GLY A 165 23.47 5.00 2.56
CA GLY A 165 22.61 3.91 3.07
C GLY A 165 21.52 4.28 4.08
N TRP A 166 21.53 5.46 4.69
CA TRP A 166 20.51 5.82 5.69
C TRP A 166 19.07 5.83 5.13
N LYS A 167 18.89 6.26 3.86
CA LYS A 167 17.58 6.24 3.18
C LYS A 167 17.04 4.81 3.02
N LEU A 168 17.94 3.86 2.74
CA LEU A 168 17.61 2.45 2.66
C LEU A 168 17.17 1.92 4.03
N ALA A 169 17.90 2.25 5.10
CA ALA A 169 17.53 1.86 6.46
C ALA A 169 16.14 2.40 6.87
N VAL A 170 15.83 3.66 6.54
CA VAL A 170 14.50 4.26 6.79
C VAL A 170 13.42 3.55 5.99
N ALA A 171 13.66 3.24 4.70
CA ALA A 171 12.70 2.54 3.87
C ALA A 171 12.40 1.12 4.39
N VAL A 172 13.44 0.38 4.81
CA VAL A 172 13.28 -0.95 5.43
C VAL A 172 12.50 -0.85 6.74
N GLY A 173 12.84 0.12 7.60
CA GLY A 173 12.10 0.37 8.84
C GLY A 173 10.61 0.65 8.58
N TYR A 174 10.32 1.51 7.60
CA TYR A 174 8.94 1.77 7.17
C TYR A 174 8.24 0.50 6.68
N MET A 175 8.88 -0.30 5.83
CA MET A 175 8.29 -1.53 5.30
C MET A 175 7.96 -2.52 6.41
N ILE A 176 8.86 -2.70 7.38
CA ILE A 176 8.64 -3.59 8.54
C ILE A 176 7.43 -3.11 9.36
N ILE A 177 7.33 -1.80 9.59
CA ILE A 177 6.20 -1.22 10.33
C ILE A 177 4.90 -1.35 9.52
N ALA A 178 4.93 -1.07 8.23
CA ALA A 178 3.74 -1.07 7.38
C ALA A 178 3.18 -2.49 7.20
N ASN A 179 4.07 -3.45 6.89
CA ASN A 179 3.75 -4.86 6.79
C ASN A 179 5.03 -5.72 6.79
N TRP A 180 5.37 -6.29 7.95
CA TRP A 180 6.59 -7.08 8.15
C TRP A 180 6.73 -8.29 7.21
N TYR A 181 5.61 -8.88 6.78
CA TYR A 181 5.62 -10.04 5.87
C TYR A 181 6.07 -9.63 4.46
N SER A 182 5.44 -8.59 3.89
CA SER A 182 5.83 -8.06 2.59
C SER A 182 7.23 -7.43 2.60
N ALA A 183 7.65 -6.87 3.75
CA ALA A 183 9.00 -6.38 3.94
C ALA A 183 10.03 -7.50 3.76
N GLY A 184 9.78 -8.67 4.35
CA GLY A 184 10.62 -9.86 4.17
C GLY A 184 10.77 -10.26 2.71
N ILE A 185 9.65 -10.31 1.97
CA ILE A 185 9.64 -10.63 0.53
C ILE A 185 10.48 -9.61 -0.25
N ASN A 186 10.26 -8.32 -0.04
CA ASN A 186 11.00 -7.26 -0.73
C ASN A 186 12.49 -7.30 -0.38
N CYS A 187 12.87 -7.63 0.86
CA CYS A 187 14.28 -7.78 1.22
C CYS A 187 14.95 -8.94 0.47
N ILE A 188 14.25 -10.04 0.14
CA ILE A 188 14.81 -11.12 -0.69
C ILE A 188 15.20 -10.59 -2.08
N PHE A 189 14.45 -9.64 -2.65
CA PHE A 189 14.79 -9.00 -3.92
C PHE A 189 16.11 -8.19 -3.89
N SER A 190 16.66 -7.89 -2.70
CA SER A 190 17.95 -7.21 -2.58
C SER A 190 19.17 -8.13 -2.73
N GLY A 191 18.98 -9.44 -2.59
CA GLY A 191 20.04 -10.45 -2.60
C GLY A 191 20.32 -11.09 -3.96
N VAL A 192 19.62 -10.66 -5.01
CA VAL A 192 19.77 -11.13 -6.41
C VAL A 192 20.38 -10.02 -7.24
#